data_AF-A0A219AIW7-F1
#
_entry.id   AF-A0A219AIW7-F1
#
_cell.length_a   1.000
_cell.length_b   1.000
_cell.length_c   1.000
_cell.angle_alpha   90.00
_cell.angle_beta   90.00
_cell.angle_gamma   90.00
#
_symmetry.space_group_name_H-M   'P 1'
#
loop_
_entity.id
_entity.type
_entity.pdbx_description
1 polymer ?
#
loop_
_entity_poly.entity_id
_entity_poly.type
_entity_poly.pdbx_seq_one_letter_code
_entity_poly.pdbx_strand_id
1 'polypeptide(L)'
;MRKSSIVLLLIIIILFLFVSTANVLFLAEDTSESIQEPGVDMAALWSLSDGFRWIYPGSSVNAEGSTLHNIFLFQNNDPYGDAKDIIEYTYHVSPNVCVVINNNASDRIFGSDMIGSIRENNWGEGQSRGNAIDESLSTHSINFIGVIESLLTGDMKIFLI
;
A
#
# COMPACT_ATOMS: atom_id res chain seq x y z
N MET A 1 34.53 -22.02 5.26
CA MET A 1 33.91 -20.86 4.57
C MET A 1 34.60 -19.58 5.03
N ARG A 2 34.90 -18.63 4.12
CA ARG A 2 35.48 -17.33 4.50
C ARG A 2 34.47 -16.59 5.39
N LYS A 3 34.93 -15.83 6.40
CA LYS A 3 34.05 -15.06 7.30
C LYS A 3 33.02 -14.22 6.54
N SER A 4 33.41 -13.63 5.41
CA SER A 4 32.54 -12.88 4.50
C SER A 4 31.38 -13.70 3.94
N SER A 5 31.59 -14.99 3.64
CA SER A 5 30.55 -15.89 3.13
C SER A 5 29.52 -16.26 4.21
N ILE A 6 29.95 -16.36 5.47
CA ILE A 6 29.04 -16.62 6.61
C ILE A 6 28.18 -15.38 6.89
N VAL A 7 28.78 -14.19 6.87
CA VAL A 7 28.05 -12.92 7.02
C VAL A 7 27.00 -12.74 5.93
N LEU A 8 27.36 -12.98 4.66
CA LEU A 8 26.42 -12.90 3.55
C LEU A 8 25.25 -13.90 3.70
N LEU A 9 25.55 -15.14 4.09
CA LEU A 9 24.52 -16.16 4.34
C LEU A 9 23.56 -15.74 5.45
N LEU A 10 24.09 -15.18 6.55
CA LEU A 10 23.26 -14.68 7.65
C LEU A 10 22.34 -13.53 7.22
N ILE A 11 22.84 -12.59 6.41
CA ILE A 11 22.01 -11.50 5.86
C ILE A 11 20.86 -12.06 5.03
N ILE A 12 21.13 -13.03 4.15
CA ILE A 12 20.09 -13.65 3.31
C ILE A 12 19.04 -14.35 4.18
N ILE A 13 19.47 -15.09 5.20
CA ILE A 13 18.53 -15.76 6.13
C ILE A 13 17.67 -14.75 6.87
N ILE A 14 18.26 -13.65 7.36
CA ILE A 14 17.53 -12.58 8.06
C ILE A 14 16.50 -11.94 7.13
N LEU A 15 16.87 -11.60 5.90
CA LEU A 15 15.96 -11.02 4.91
C LEU A 15 14.83 -11.99 4.55
N PHE A 16 15.14 -13.28 4.39
CA PHE A 16 14.13 -14.30 4.10
C PHE A 16 13.15 -14.47 5.26
N LEU A 17 13.64 -14.55 6.50
CA LEU A 17 12.80 -14.61 7.69
C LEU A 17 11.91 -13.37 7.80
N PHE A 18 12.48 -12.19 7.59
CA PHE A 18 11.74 -10.93 7.62
C PHE A 18 10.58 -10.93 6.60
N VAL A 19 10.85 -11.27 5.34
CA VAL A 19 9.82 -11.37 4.29
C VAL A 19 8.77 -12.42 4.63
N SER A 20 9.16 -13.55 5.22
CA SER A 20 8.23 -14.63 5.57
C SER A 20 7.26 -14.26 6.70
N THR A 21 7.61 -13.27 7.52
CA THR A 21 6.78 -12.76 8.62
C THR A 21 6.18 -11.37 8.32
N ALA A 22 6.34 -10.87 7.10
CA ALA A 22 5.86 -9.56 6.73
C ALA A 22 4.34 -9.57 6.54
N ASN A 23 3.66 -8.69 7.28
CA ASN A 23 2.29 -8.26 7.01
C ASN A 23 2.42 -6.85 6.43
N VAL A 24 2.27 -6.76 5.12
CA VAL A 24 2.48 -5.52 4.38
C VAL A 24 1.16 -4.79 4.23
N LEU A 25 1.10 -3.54 4.67
CA LEU A 25 0.02 -2.61 4.38
C LEU A 25 0.41 -1.75 3.18
N PHE A 26 -0.34 -1.86 2.10
CA PHE A 26 -0.24 -0.98 0.94
C PHE A 26 -1.25 0.16 1.08
N LEU A 27 -0.80 1.39 0.89
CA LEU A 27 -1.61 2.60 0.86
C LEU A 27 -1.39 3.32 -0.48
N ALA A 28 -2.47 3.59 -1.21
CA ALA A 28 -2.47 4.43 -2.38
C ALA A 28 -3.02 5.81 -2.00
N GLU A 29 -2.14 6.81 -2.03
CA GLU A 29 -2.41 8.19 -1.67
C GLU A 29 -2.86 9.00 -2.90
N ASP A 30 -3.95 9.75 -2.75
CA ASP A 30 -4.40 10.75 -3.72
C ASP A 30 -3.84 12.13 -3.37
N THR A 31 -2.63 12.37 -3.86
CA THR A 31 -1.94 13.66 -3.76
C THR A 31 -2.57 14.76 -4.62
N SER A 32 -3.58 14.44 -5.45
CA SER A 32 -4.36 15.47 -6.15
C SER A 32 -5.33 16.20 -5.24
N GLU A 33 -5.75 15.58 -4.13
CA GLU A 33 -6.59 16.23 -3.11
C GLU A 33 -5.78 17.24 -2.28
N SER A 34 -4.56 16.86 -1.90
CA SER A 34 -3.59 17.73 -1.22
C SER A 34 -2.21 17.08 -1.23
N ILE A 35 -1.15 17.89 -1.36
CA ILE A 35 0.23 17.40 -1.24
C ILE A 35 0.61 17.16 0.23
N GLN A 36 0.04 17.93 1.15
CA GLN A 36 0.37 17.86 2.58
C GLN A 36 -0.54 16.91 3.34
N GLU A 37 -1.78 16.77 2.87
CA GLU A 37 -2.84 15.99 3.50
C GLU A 37 -3.53 15.08 2.47
N PRO A 38 -2.80 14.19 1.78
CA PRO A 38 -3.39 13.34 0.75
C PRO A 38 -4.43 12.40 1.37
N GLY A 39 -5.54 12.18 0.68
CA GLY A 39 -6.48 11.12 1.03
C GLY A 39 -5.89 9.75 0.70
N VAL A 40 -6.29 8.70 1.43
CA VAL A 40 -6.00 7.30 1.01
C VAL A 40 -7.22 6.76 0.26
N ASP A 41 -7.06 6.53 -1.04
CA ASP A 41 -8.14 6.08 -1.92
C ASP A 41 -8.28 4.56 -1.96
N MET A 42 -7.14 3.88 -1.88
CA MET A 42 -7.08 2.42 -1.95
C MET A 42 -6.08 1.92 -0.92
N ALA A 43 -6.40 0.79 -0.30
CA ALA A 43 -5.48 0.10 0.58
C ALA A 43 -5.60 -1.41 0.41
N ALA A 44 -4.54 -2.12 0.75
CA ALA A 44 -4.54 -3.57 0.78
C ALA A 44 -3.60 -4.11 1.85
N LEU A 45 -3.93 -5.27 2.40
CA LEU A 45 -3.00 -6.08 3.17
C LEU A 45 -2.41 -7.16 2.28
N TRP A 46 -1.16 -7.52 2.54
CA TRP A 46 -0.54 -8.68 1.95
C TRP A 46 0.25 -9.46 3.00
N SER A 47 0.13 -10.77 2.97
CA SER A 47 1.01 -11.68 3.68
C SER A 47 1.39 -12.84 2.77
N LEU A 48 2.48 -13.54 3.11
CA LEU A 48 2.88 -14.74 2.37
C LEU A 48 1.82 -15.86 2.45
N SER A 49 1.05 -15.92 3.54
CA SER A 49 0.02 -16.95 3.77
C SER A 49 -1.29 -16.66 3.05
N ASP A 50 -1.74 -15.41 3.07
CA ASP A 50 -3.10 -15.03 2.68
C ASP A 50 -3.16 -14.27 1.35
N GLY A 51 -2.00 -13.88 0.81
CA GLY A 51 -1.93 -13.06 -0.40
C GLY A 51 -2.55 -11.68 -0.19
N PHE A 52 -3.06 -11.08 -1.26
CA PHE A 52 -3.65 -9.73 -1.21
C PHE A 52 -5.09 -9.75 -0.68
N ARG A 53 -5.37 -8.84 0.26
CA ARG A 53 -6.70 -8.55 0.77
C ARG A 53 -6.98 -7.06 0.68
N TRP A 54 -7.93 -6.69 -0.18
CA TRP A 54 -8.35 -5.30 -0.35
C TRP A 54 -9.02 -4.73 0.89
N ILE A 55 -8.74 -3.45 1.14
CA ILE A 55 -9.28 -2.66 2.24
C ILE A 55 -10.00 -1.46 1.64
N TYR A 56 -11.14 -1.11 2.25
CA TYR A 56 -11.88 0.09 1.88
C TYR A 56 -11.55 1.20 2.89
N PRO A 57 -10.74 2.21 2.50
CA PRO A 57 -10.18 3.16 3.47
C PRO A 57 -11.22 3.91 4.28
N GLY A 58 -12.31 4.35 3.66
CA GLY A 58 -13.38 5.11 4.32
C GLY A 58 -14.25 4.30 5.30
N SER A 59 -14.16 2.97 5.31
CA SER A 59 -14.90 2.11 6.27
C SER A 59 -13.98 1.45 7.29
N SER A 60 -12.67 1.68 7.19
CA SER A 60 -11.68 1.20 8.15
C SER A 60 -11.50 2.27 9.20
N VAL A 61 -11.76 1.96 10.47
CA VAL A 61 -11.75 2.93 11.57
C VAL A 61 -10.88 2.51 12.74
N ASN A 62 -10.45 3.46 13.57
CA ASN A 62 -9.94 3.17 14.92
C ASN A 62 -11.04 3.39 15.97
N ALA A 63 -10.66 3.28 17.25
CA ALA A 63 -11.58 3.48 18.38
C ALA A 63 -12.16 4.89 18.44
N GLU A 64 -11.44 5.88 17.93
CA GLU A 64 -11.80 7.29 17.89
C GLU A 64 -12.71 7.66 16.70
N GLY A 65 -12.93 6.73 15.77
CA GLY A 65 -13.74 6.94 14.56
C GLY A 65 -12.98 7.57 13.39
N SER A 66 -11.66 7.75 13.52
CA SER A 66 -10.76 8.13 12.44
C SER A 66 -10.69 7.04 11.38
N THR A 67 -10.59 7.40 10.10
CA THR A 67 -10.54 6.42 9.00
C THR A 67 -9.17 6.35 8.34
N LEU A 68 -8.91 5.28 7.57
CA LEU A 68 -7.69 5.23 6.74
C LEU A 68 -7.68 6.34 5.69
N HIS A 69 -8.86 6.73 5.18
CA HIS A 69 -8.96 7.74 4.12
C HIS A 69 -8.43 9.11 4.56
N ASN A 70 -8.53 9.45 5.86
CA ASN A 70 -8.17 10.77 6.38
C ASN A 70 -7.00 10.76 7.37
N ILE A 71 -6.09 9.77 7.28
CA ILE A 71 -4.95 9.61 8.20
C ILE A 71 -4.05 10.83 8.30
N PHE A 72 -3.97 11.65 7.26
CA PHE A 72 -3.14 12.85 7.26
C PHE A 72 -3.77 14.06 7.94
N LEU A 73 -5.06 14.02 8.28
CA LEU A 73 -5.75 15.11 8.97
C LEU A 73 -5.60 15.03 10.50
N PHE A 74 -4.86 14.03 11.00
CA PHE A 74 -4.69 13.81 12.44
C PHE A 74 -3.55 14.61 13.05
N GLN A 75 -3.77 15.04 14.30
CA GLN A 75 -2.91 16.00 15.00
C GLN A 75 -1.62 15.38 15.58
N ASN A 76 -1.49 14.06 15.56
CA ASN A 76 -0.34 13.34 16.13
C ASN A 76 0.90 13.34 15.23
N ASN A 77 0.79 13.85 13.99
CA ASN A 77 1.86 13.90 13.01
C ASN A 77 2.49 12.52 12.69
N ASP A 78 1.75 11.43 12.90
CA ASP A 78 2.17 10.06 12.56
C ASP A 78 1.05 9.32 11.80
N PRO A 79 0.76 9.71 10.55
CA PRO A 79 -0.34 9.15 9.78
C PRO A 79 -0.18 7.64 9.54
N TYR A 80 1.06 7.14 9.50
CA TYR A 80 1.32 5.73 9.23
C TYR A 80 1.31 4.86 10.49
N GLY A 81 1.65 5.42 11.65
CA GLY A 81 1.32 4.84 12.95
C GLY A 81 -0.20 4.71 13.12
N ASP A 82 -0.95 5.76 12.78
CA ASP A 82 -2.43 5.70 12.80
C ASP A 82 -2.99 4.66 11.83
N ALA A 83 -2.40 4.55 10.64
CA ALA A 83 -2.81 3.52 9.69
C ALA A 83 -2.66 2.12 10.28
N LYS A 84 -1.58 1.86 11.02
CA LYS A 84 -1.40 0.59 11.75
C LYS A 84 -2.50 0.38 12.78
N ASP A 85 -2.76 1.38 13.63
CA ASP A 85 -3.77 1.29 14.69
C ASP A 85 -5.17 1.03 14.12
N ILE A 86 -5.53 1.69 13.01
CA ILE A 86 -6.80 1.47 12.31
C ILE A 86 -6.90 0.03 11.78
N ILE A 87 -5.82 -0.49 11.19
CA ILE A 87 -5.80 -1.86 10.67
C ILE A 87 -5.90 -2.89 11.79
N GLU A 88 -5.18 -2.70 12.89
CA GLU A 88 -5.24 -3.56 14.06
C GLU A 88 -6.64 -3.55 14.69
N TYR A 89 -7.27 -2.38 14.74
CA TYR A 89 -8.62 -2.22 15.27
C TYR A 89 -9.68 -2.86 14.37
N THR A 90 -9.70 -2.52 13.07
CA THR A 90 -10.76 -2.96 12.13
C THR A 90 -10.58 -4.40 11.69
N TYR A 91 -9.34 -4.81 11.40
CA TYR A 91 -9.04 -6.07 10.73
C TYR A 91 -8.30 -7.08 11.60
N HIS A 92 -7.92 -6.71 12.83
CA HIS A 92 -7.22 -7.57 13.78
C HIS A 92 -5.93 -8.20 13.20
N VAL A 93 -5.25 -7.43 12.36
CA VAL A 93 -3.94 -7.76 11.78
C VAL A 93 -2.97 -6.67 12.17
N SER A 94 -1.77 -7.06 12.60
CA SER A 94 -0.69 -6.10 12.89
C SER A 94 0.25 -6.05 11.67
N PRO A 95 0.14 -5.00 10.82
CA PRO A 95 1.11 -4.77 9.76
C PRO A 95 2.44 -4.32 10.37
N ASN A 96 3.54 -4.73 9.76
CA ASN A 96 4.91 -4.40 10.18
C ASN A 96 5.73 -3.75 9.06
N VAL A 97 5.18 -3.68 7.85
CA VAL A 97 5.73 -2.96 6.70
C VAL A 97 4.60 -2.15 6.09
N CYS A 98 4.87 -0.87 5.82
CA CYS A 98 3.98 -0.02 5.03
C CYS A 98 4.64 0.27 3.69
N VAL A 99 3.88 0.13 2.61
CA VAL A 99 4.24 0.57 1.27
C VAL A 99 3.24 1.64 0.86
N VAL A 100 3.76 2.83 0.56
CA VAL A 100 2.98 3.98 0.14
C VAL A 100 3.24 4.24 -1.33
N ILE A 101 2.19 4.53 -2.09
CA ILE A 101 2.24 4.81 -3.53
C ILE A 101 1.38 6.05 -3.78
N ASN A 102 1.95 7.09 -4.40
CA ASN A 102 1.18 8.27 -4.82
C ASN A 102 0.74 8.19 -6.29
N ASN A 103 0.01 9.22 -6.76
CA ASN A 103 -0.47 9.31 -8.15
C ASN A 103 0.67 9.22 -9.18
N ASN A 104 1.82 9.87 -8.95
CA ASN A 104 2.95 9.83 -9.88
C ASN A 104 3.50 8.41 -10.03
N ALA A 105 3.63 7.67 -8.93
CA ALA A 105 4.06 6.28 -8.97
C ALA A 105 3.03 5.41 -9.69
N SER A 106 1.73 5.61 -9.41
CA SER A 106 0.65 4.92 -10.11
C SER A 106 0.75 5.14 -11.62
N ASP A 107 0.88 6.39 -12.08
CA ASP A 107 0.96 6.73 -13.49
C ASP A 107 2.20 6.13 -14.17
N ARG A 108 3.35 6.11 -13.47
CA ARG A 108 4.57 5.49 -14.02
C ARG A 108 4.47 3.97 -14.16
N ILE A 109 3.80 3.31 -13.21
CA ILE A 109 3.72 1.84 -13.14
C ILE A 109 2.61 1.33 -14.04
N PHE A 110 1.45 1.99 -14.05
CA PHE A 110 0.24 1.49 -14.68
C PHE A 110 -0.22 2.33 -15.88
N GLY A 111 0.38 3.49 -16.11
CA GLY A 111 -0.13 4.47 -17.07
C GLY A 111 -1.17 5.39 -16.41
N SER A 112 -1.52 6.45 -17.13
CA SER A 112 -2.50 7.43 -16.67
C SER A 112 -3.88 6.81 -16.46
N ASP A 113 -4.59 7.28 -15.44
CA ASP A 113 -6.02 7.00 -15.19
C ASP A 113 -6.36 5.59 -14.65
N MET A 114 -5.37 4.85 -14.11
CA MET A 114 -5.61 3.57 -13.44
C MET A 114 -6.63 3.70 -12.28
N ILE A 115 -6.50 4.73 -11.43
CA ILE A 115 -7.44 4.98 -10.32
C ILE A 115 -8.85 5.30 -10.85
N GLY A 116 -8.95 6.09 -11.92
CA GLY A 116 -10.21 6.40 -12.57
C GLY A 116 -10.87 5.15 -13.16
N SER A 117 -10.11 4.31 -13.86
CA SER A 117 -10.57 3.03 -14.39
C SER A 117 -11.10 2.10 -13.28
N ILE A 118 -10.41 2.00 -12.15
CA ILE A 118 -10.86 1.18 -11.01
C ILE A 118 -12.16 1.74 -10.42
N ARG A 119 -12.28 3.08 -10.31
CA ARG A 119 -13.49 3.74 -9.81
C ARG A 119 -14.68 3.50 -10.74
N GLU A 120 -14.49 3.60 -12.06
CA GLU A 120 -15.54 3.33 -13.05
C GLU A 120 -16.00 1.87 -12.97
N ASN A 121 -15.07 0.91 -13.02
CA ASN A 121 -15.40 -0.51 -12.92
C ASN A 121 -16.06 -0.86 -11.58
N ASN A 122 -15.66 -0.24 -10.47
CA ASN A 122 -16.22 -0.53 -9.15
C ASN A 122 -17.56 0.16 -8.89
N TRP A 123 -17.63 1.49 -9.00
CA TRP A 123 -18.83 2.27 -8.65
C TRP A 123 -19.73 2.53 -9.86
N GLY A 124 -19.15 2.77 -11.03
CA GLY A 124 -19.91 2.99 -12.27
C GLY A 124 -20.60 1.70 -12.74
N GLU A 125 -19.83 0.60 -12.83
CA GLU A 125 -20.32 -0.69 -13.32
C GLU A 125 -20.79 -1.66 -12.22
N GLY A 126 -20.53 -1.33 -10.95
CA GLY A 126 -21.00 -2.11 -9.80
C GLY A 126 -20.22 -3.39 -9.52
N GLN A 127 -19.01 -3.55 -10.08
CA GLN A 127 -18.18 -4.71 -9.81
C GLN A 127 -17.64 -4.70 -8.37
N SER A 128 -17.24 -5.87 -7.86
CA SER A 128 -16.47 -5.89 -6.60
C SER A 128 -15.12 -5.19 -6.81
N ARG A 129 -14.55 -4.58 -5.75
CA ARG A 129 -13.30 -3.82 -5.87
C ARG A 129 -12.14 -4.67 -6.41
N GLY A 130 -12.06 -5.95 -6.02
CA GLY A 130 -11.06 -6.87 -6.54
C GLY A 130 -11.21 -7.08 -8.05
N ASN A 131 -12.43 -7.37 -8.52
CA ASN A 131 -12.69 -7.56 -9.95
C ASN A 131 -12.43 -6.29 -10.76
N ALA A 132 -12.84 -5.13 -10.24
CA ALA A 132 -12.62 -3.84 -10.89
C ALA A 132 -11.12 -3.58 -11.12
N ILE A 133 -10.29 -3.95 -10.14
CA ILE A 133 -8.83 -3.85 -10.23
C ILE A 133 -8.26 -4.84 -11.22
N ASP A 134 -8.70 -6.11 -11.18
CA ASP A 134 -8.23 -7.12 -12.13
C ASP A 134 -8.55 -6.72 -13.58
N GLU A 135 -9.73 -6.15 -13.81
CA GLU A 135 -10.14 -5.65 -15.12
C GLU A 135 -9.33 -4.43 -15.55
N SER A 136 -9.13 -3.45 -14.65
CA SER A 136 -8.27 -2.30 -14.94
C SER A 136 -6.82 -2.75 -15.21
N LEU A 137 -6.28 -3.69 -14.45
CA LEU A 137 -4.94 -4.26 -14.69
C LEU A 137 -4.85 -5.04 -16.02
N SER A 138 -5.94 -5.65 -16.48
CA SER A 138 -5.96 -6.34 -17.78
C SER A 138 -5.85 -5.40 -18.98
N THR A 139 -6.24 -4.13 -18.79
CA THR A 139 -6.25 -3.09 -19.83
C THR A 139 -5.07 -2.12 -19.74
N HIS A 140 -4.32 -2.15 -18.63
CA HIS A 140 -3.17 -1.30 -18.38
C HIS A 140 -1.87 -2.13 -18.35
N SER A 141 -0.93 -1.82 -19.25
CA SER A 141 0.37 -2.52 -19.29
C SER A 141 1.24 -2.10 -18.11
N ILE A 142 1.66 -3.06 -17.28
CA ILE A 142 2.52 -2.80 -16.13
C ILE A 142 3.95 -2.48 -16.58
N ASN A 143 4.43 -1.30 -16.21
CA ASN A 143 5.82 -0.88 -16.36
C ASN A 143 6.61 -1.18 -15.07
N PHE A 144 7.27 -2.34 -15.04
CA PHE A 144 8.09 -2.76 -13.91
C PHE A 144 9.28 -1.83 -13.63
N ILE A 145 9.81 -1.14 -14.65
CA ILE A 145 10.88 -0.15 -14.45
C ILE A 145 10.34 1.07 -13.68
N GLY A 146 9.07 1.41 -13.89
CA GLY A 146 8.38 2.49 -13.17
C GLY A 146 8.33 2.28 -11.65
N VAL A 147 8.36 1.03 -11.17
CA VAL A 147 8.47 0.72 -9.74
C VAL A 147 9.81 1.19 -9.18
N ILE A 148 10.90 0.85 -9.87
CA ILE A 148 12.27 1.22 -9.45
C ILE A 148 12.42 2.73 -9.47
N GLU A 149 11.98 3.38 -10.55
CA GLU A 149 12.01 4.84 -10.68
C GLU A 149 11.25 5.51 -9.53
N SER A 150 10.05 5.01 -9.20
CA SER A 150 9.23 5.59 -8.14
C SER A 150 9.81 5.44 -6.74
N LEU A 151 10.54 4.36 -6.48
CA LEU A 151 11.31 4.21 -5.24
C LEU A 151 12.47 5.22 -5.16
N LEU A 152 13.14 5.50 -6.28
CA LEU A 152 14.25 6.44 -6.33
C LEU A 152 13.81 7.91 -6.21
N THR A 153 12.64 8.25 -6.78
CA THR A 153 12.09 9.62 -6.70
C THR A 153 11.33 9.88 -5.40
N GLY A 154 11.02 8.84 -4.62
CA GLY A 154 10.27 8.93 -3.36
C GLY A 154 8.75 9.01 -3.54
N ASP A 155 8.25 8.74 -4.75
CA ASP A 155 6.81 8.61 -5.06
C ASP A 155 6.24 7.26 -4.59
N MET A 156 7.12 6.28 -4.40
CA MET A 156 6.85 5.06 -3.65
C MET A 156 7.77 5.02 -2.44
N LYS A 157 7.23 4.72 -1.25
CA LYS A 157 8.00 4.64 -0.01
C LYS A 157 7.74 3.30 0.67
N ILE A 158 8.76 2.73 1.28
CA ILE A 158 8.67 1.50 2.06
C ILE A 158 9.33 1.77 3.40
N PHE A 159 8.60 1.54 4.48
CA PHE A 159 9.12 1.72 5.84
C PHE A 159 8.47 0.75 6.82
N LEU A 160 9.09 0.60 7.99
CA LEU A 160 8.61 -0.24 9.07
C LEU A 160 7.63 0.57 9.93
N ILE A 161 6.56 -0.08 10.37
CA ILE A 161 5.50 0.50 11.20
C ILE A 161 5.18 -0.38 12.41
#